data_AF-A0A1X0JR33-F1
#
_entry.id   AF-A0A1X0JR33-F1
#
_cell.length_a   1.000
_cell.length_b   1.000
_cell.length_c   1.000
_cell.angle_alpha   90.00
_cell.angle_beta   90.00
_cell.angle_gamma   90.00
#
_symmetry.space_group_name_H-M   'P 1'
#
loop_
_entity.id
_entity.type
_entity.pdbx_description
1 polymer ?
#
loop_
_entity_poly.entity_id
_entity_poly.type
_entity_poly.pdbx_seq_one_letter_code
_entity_poly.pdbx_strand_id
1 'polypeptide(L)' 'MTTFNGRVKIDSPRDRTGRLIRRFAAKKDRRFNSINSIVLSLYPRGIATPDIMMRLAEVYACRCRGERISNIYRGRGR' A
#
# COMPACT_ATOMS: atom_id res chain seq x y z
N MET A 1 -3.78 -9.36 1.68
CA MET A 1 -3.36 -7.98 2.00
C MET A 1 -1.86 -7.97 2.22
N THR A 2 -1.14 -6.89 1.92
CA THR A 2 0.27 -6.77 2.29
C THR A 2 0.33 -5.77 3.44
N THR A 3 0.66 -6.23 4.63
CA THR A 3 0.89 -5.41 5.81
C THR A 3 2.36 -5.00 5.84
N PHE A 4 2.79 -4.10 6.74
CA PHE A 4 4.20 -3.73 6.96
C PHE A 4 5.13 -4.96 7.07
N ASN A 5 4.62 -6.10 7.55
CA ASN A 5 5.35 -7.36 7.73
C ASN A 5 5.18 -8.35 6.55
N GLY A 6 4.67 -7.93 5.39
CA GLY A 6 4.51 -8.78 4.21
C GLY A 6 3.07 -9.21 3.90
N ARG A 7 2.91 -10.17 2.98
CA ARG A 7 1.60 -10.61 2.46
C ARG A 7 0.85 -11.48 3.48
N VAL A 8 -0.17 -10.91 4.10
CA VAL A 8 -1.15 -11.58 4.96
C VAL A 8 -2.36 -12.02 4.12
N LYS A 9 -2.63 -13.32 4.05
CA LYS A 9 -3.93 -13.81 3.56
C LYS A 9 -4.96 -13.60 4.65
N ILE A 10 -5.98 -12.80 4.37
CA ILE A 10 -7.14 -12.62 5.25
C ILE A 10 -8.30 -13.25 4.52
N ASP A 11 -8.77 -14.40 5.01
CA ASP A 11 -10.07 -14.90 4.60
C ASP A 11 -11.11 -14.10 5.38
N SER A 12 -11.97 -13.42 4.67
CA SER A 12 -13.01 -12.64 5.32
C SER A 12 -14.30 -13.41 5.25
N PRO A 13 -14.96 -13.69 6.38
CA PRO A 13 -16.30 -14.23 6.35
C PRO A 13 -17.18 -13.28 5.53
N ARG A 14 -17.80 -13.82 4.49
CA ARG A 14 -18.78 -13.14 3.65
C ARG A 14 -20.14 -13.63 4.10
N ASP A 15 -20.88 -12.79 4.81
CA ASP A 15 -22.25 -13.07 5.20
C ASP A 15 -23.23 -12.75 4.05
N ARG A 16 -24.28 -13.55 3.92
CA ARG A 16 -25.31 -13.51 2.85
C ARG A 16 -26.19 -12.27 2.96
N THR A 17 -26.34 -11.70 4.16
CA THR A 17 -27.16 -10.51 4.44
C THR A 17 -26.38 -9.19 4.44
N GLY A 18 -25.04 -9.24 4.29
CA GLY A 18 -24.20 -8.04 4.22
C GLY A 18 -24.08 -7.23 5.52
N ARG A 19 -24.55 -7.76 6.65
CA ARG A 19 -24.64 -7.02 7.94
C ARG A 19 -23.31 -6.91 8.71
N LEU A 20 -22.27 -7.62 8.27
CA LEU A 20 -20.95 -7.61 8.91
C LEU A 20 -20.16 -6.36 8.51
N ILE A 21 -20.19 -5.35 9.39
CA ILE A 21 -19.40 -4.12 9.27
C ILE A 21 -17.93 -4.47 9.53
N ARG A 22 -17.10 -4.42 8.48
CA ARG A 22 -15.66 -4.66 8.60
C ARG A 22 -15.00 -3.50 9.35
N ARG A 23 -14.68 -3.67 10.63
CA ARG A 23 -14.08 -2.61 11.47
C ARG A 23 -12.63 -2.25 11.11
N PHE A 24 -11.85 -3.20 10.57
CA PHE A 24 -10.39 -3.01 10.38
C PHE A 24 -9.96 -2.75 8.92
N ALA A 25 -10.79 -3.09 7.93
CA ALA A 25 -10.50 -2.86 6.52
C ALA A 25 -11.80 -2.65 5.75
N ALA A 26 -11.96 -1.47 5.12
CA ALA A 26 -13.11 -1.17 4.29
C ALA A 26 -13.19 -2.12 3.07
N LYS A 27 -14.36 -2.21 2.44
CA LYS A 27 -14.57 -3.03 1.25
C LYS A 27 -13.58 -2.61 0.16
N LYS A 28 -12.81 -3.58 -0.38
CA LYS A 28 -11.70 -3.39 -1.35
C LYS A 28 -10.45 -2.67 -0.82
N ASP A 29 -10.41 -2.33 0.46
CA ASP A 29 -9.28 -1.60 1.01
C ASP A 29 -8.07 -2.52 1.18
N ARG A 30 -7.02 -2.29 0.39
CA ARG A 30 -5.76 -3.07 0.40
C ARG A 30 -4.70 -2.43 1.31
N ARG A 31 -5.07 -1.33 2.01
CA ARG A 31 -4.29 -0.43 2.89
C ARG A 31 -2.77 -0.48 2.73
N PHE A 32 -2.31 0.29 1.75
CA PHE A 32 -0.93 0.75 1.55
C PHE A 32 -0.69 2.15 2.13
N ASN A 33 -1.58 2.69 2.97
CA ASN A 33 -1.53 4.11 3.38
C ASN A 33 -0.19 4.53 4.00
N SER A 34 0.47 3.64 4.77
CA SER A 34 1.80 3.94 5.33
C SER A 34 2.88 4.04 4.25
N ILE A 35 2.81 3.20 3.20
CA ILE A 35 3.77 3.24 2.09
C ILE A 35 3.54 4.50 1.23
N ASN A 36 2.29 4.90 1.04
CA ASN A 36 1.96 6.11 0.29
C ASN A 36 2.52 7.37 0.98
N SER A 37 2.40 7.48 2.31
CA SER A 37 2.96 8.63 3.03
C SER A 37 4.48 8.67 2.96
N ILE A 38 5.15 7.52 3.05
CA ILE A 38 6.60 7.43 2.87
C ILE A 38 7.01 7.90 1.47
N VAL A 39 6.37 7.38 0.42
CA VAL A 39 6.61 7.81 -0.97
C VAL A 39 6.42 9.31 -1.12
N LEU A 40 5.33 9.87 -0.57
CA LEU A 40 5.04 11.30 -0.62
C LEU A 40 6.06 12.15 0.15
N SER A 41 6.77 11.59 1.13
CA SER A 41 7.86 12.29 1.84
C SER A 41 9.20 12.23 1.12
N LEU A 42 9.47 11.15 0.36
CA LEU A 42 10.76 10.90 -0.28
C LEU A 42 10.83 11.48 -1.70
N TYR A 43 9.74 11.38 -2.46
CA TYR A 43 9.69 11.81 -3.86
C TYR A 43 9.94 13.33 -4.02
N PRO A 44 9.34 14.23 -3.19
CA PRO A 44 9.62 15.65 -3.28
C PRO A 44 11.05 16.05 -2.91
N ARG A 45 11.78 15.18 -2.19
CA ARG A 45 13.18 15.42 -1.81
C ARG A 45 14.16 15.14 -2.96
N GLY A 46 13.66 14.80 -4.15
CA GLY A 46 14.49 14.53 -5.33
C GLY A 46 15.14 13.13 -5.34
N ILE A 47 14.73 12.23 -4.44
CA ILE A 47 15.20 10.85 -4.43
C ILE A 47 14.65 10.14 -5.67
N ALA A 48 15.50 9.43 -6.42
CA ALA A 48 15.09 8.78 -7.64
C ALA A 48 14.12 7.61 -7.37
N THR A 49 13.23 7.36 -8.33
CA THR A 49 12.24 6.28 -8.22
C THR A 49 12.87 4.91 -7.92
N PRO A 50 14.01 4.50 -8.53
CA PRO A 50 14.68 3.24 -8.19
C PRO A 50 15.17 3.17 -6.74
N ASP A 51 15.70 4.27 -6.20
CA ASP A 51 16.19 4.34 -4.82
C ASP A 51 15.05 4.23 -3.82
N ILE A 52 13.91 4.87 -4.12
CA ILE A 52 12.67 4.71 -3.33
C ILE A 52 12.22 3.24 -3.35
N MET A 53 12.32 2.55 -4.48
CA MET A 53 11.95 1.13 -4.58
C MET A 53 12.86 0.25 -3.72
N MET A 54 14.16 0.49 -3.76
CA MET A 54 15.14 -0.23 -2.94
C MET A 54 14.87 -0.02 -1.47
N ARG A 55 14.67 1.23 -1.04
CA ARG A 55 14.36 1.56 0.37
C ARG A 55 13.08 0.89 0.87
N LEU A 56 12.06 0.79 0.02
CA LEU A 56 10.80 0.10 0.33
C LEU A 56 10.98 -1.42 0.41
N ALA A 57 11.86 -2.00 -0.40
CA ALA A 57 12.17 -3.42 -0.34
C ALA A 57 13.00 -3.77 0.90
N GLU A 58 13.97 -2.94 1.27
CA GLU A 58 14.85 -3.15 2.43
C GLU A 58 14.12 -3.01 3.76
N VAL A 59 13.47 -1.86 3.99
CA VAL A 59 12.92 -1.53 5.31
C VAL A 59 11.55 -2.14 5.52
N TYR A 60 10.76 -2.26 4.44
CA TYR A 60 9.36 -2.64 4.52
C TYR A 60 9.06 -3.99 3.86
N ALA A 61 10.09 -4.73 3.41
CA ALA A 61 9.95 -5.98 2.68
C ALA A 61 8.92 -5.91 1.53
N CYS A 62 8.73 -4.73 0.95
CA CYS A 62 7.62 -4.43 0.07
C CYS A 62 8.10 -4.14 -1.35
N ARG A 63 7.83 -5.06 -2.27
CA ARG A 63 8.15 -4.88 -3.69
C ARG A 63 7.04 -4.09 -4.40
N CYS A 64 7.33 -2.83 -4.72
CA CYS A 64 6.48 -1.97 -5.55
C CYS A 64 7.05 -1.84 -6.97
N ARG A 65 6.20 -1.56 -7.96
CA ARG A 65 6.62 -1.19 -9.33
C ARG A 65 6.80 0.33 -9.41
N GLY A 66 7.69 0.81 -10.27
CA GLY A 66 7.98 2.25 -10.43
C GLY A 66 6.74 3.04 -10.84
N GLU A 67 5.95 2.50 -11.76
CA GLU A 67 4.66 3.05 -12.18
C GLU A 67 3.72 3.32 -10.98
N ARG A 68 3.75 2.43 -9.96
CA ARG A 68 2.91 2.58 -8.77
C ARG A 68 3.35 3.78 -7.92
N ILE A 69 4.66 4.01 -7.80
CA ILE A 69 5.23 5.16 -7.08
C ILE A 69 4.85 6.46 -7.79
N SER A 70 4.99 6.50 -9.12
CA SER A 70 4.58 7.65 -9.93
C SER A 70 3.08 7.93 -9.85
N ASN A 71 2.24 6.89 -9.81
CA ASN A 71 0.80 7.04 -9.64
C ASN A 71 0.42 7.58 -8.26
N ILE A 72 1.13 7.18 -7.19
CA ILE A 72 0.94 7.72 -5.84
C ILE A 72 1.27 9.21 -5.81
N TYR A 73 2.42 9.62 -6.35
CA TYR A 73 2.81 11.03 -6.41
C TYR A 73 1.83 11.88 -7.23
N ARG A 74 1.34 11.36 -8.36
CA ARG A 74 0.34 12.03 -9.20
C ARG A 74 -1.08 11.97 -8.66
N GLY A 75 -1.33 11.31 -7.52
CA GLY A 75 -2.68 11.14 -6.98
C GLY A 75 -3.60 10.23 -7.81
N ARG A 76 -3.07 9.42 -8.75
CA ARG A 76 -3.85 8.43 -9.52
C ARG A 76 -3.97 7.07 -8.81
N GLY A 77 -4.14 7.09 -7.49
CA GLY A 77 -4.38 5.88 -6.70
C GLY A 77 -5.85 5.48 -6.77
N ARG A 78 -6.18 4.47 -7.57
CA ARG A 78 -7.51 3.82 -7.57
C ARG A 78 -7.75 2.99 -6.31
#